data_AF-A0A261Q755-F1
#
_entry.id   AF-A0A261Q755-F1
#
_cell.length_a   1.000
_cell.length_b   1.000
_cell.length_c   1.000
_cell.angle_alpha   90.00
_cell.angle_beta   90.00
_cell.angle_gamma   90.00
#
_symmetry.space_group_name_H-M   'P 1'
#
loop_
_entity.id
_entity.type
_entity.pdbx_description
1 polymer ?
#
loop_
_entity_poly.entity_id
_entity_poly.type
_entity_poly.pdbx_seq_one_letter_code
_entity_poly.pdbx_strand_id
1 'polypeptide(L)'
;MQLYRLLNYLTGVLLLVGFPAYSQFNRPVYDTTVTPGIRYKAELGGLASTASRTPFWLRANQFGTVPLESPSALVTLGATALWGDARQNRRPHIKAGVEAVGNLNRASRFILPEAYAAIRLGHAELYAGRRKEINGITDTLLSSGSYAWSGNAVPITQVRLGTKDYAPLHFTQGIIAFNAFISHGWISNTDSMKNVYLHAKSLFVRIGKPTWKVRFYGGMNHFVQWGGYSKYLGNKVSNNGHLPSDWEAYKRAFWPSKIDEQNTKGFTEFDTSNRSGNHLGSVDIALELNLNRENLLFYIQRPWDDMSGVVFGNLPDGIYGVRWKNNRKIEGFGLLQITAEYFTSMDQSGDKYPKGNDDYFNNVQYLNGWTNEKRSIGTPFFTRWMDASYKWQNIRGPFNHFSTFNNNKIQLFHLGLLGKISSLTTFQTKLSYSKNYGRPYSKDPIKGGANQFSGIASISTQTKILTNTEWVLSVSLDRGQWLPNSLGAMLTMRKLINPKL
;
A
#
# COMPACT_ATOMS: atom_id res chain seq x y z
N MET A 1 -57.30 -29.30 28.86
CA MET A 1 -56.92 -27.95 29.33
C MET A 1 -55.41 -27.95 29.56
N GLN A 2 -54.69 -27.86 28.45
CA GLN A 2 -53.80 -26.76 28.08
C GLN A 2 -52.35 -26.99 28.48
N LEU A 3 -51.70 -27.58 27.48
CA LEU A 3 -50.30 -27.81 27.24
C LEU A 3 -49.55 -26.47 27.09
N TYR A 4 -49.27 -25.75 28.18
CA TYR A 4 -48.38 -24.57 28.16
C TYR A 4 -47.73 -24.35 29.52
N ARG A 5 -46.54 -24.93 29.73
CA ARG A 5 -45.48 -24.45 30.65
C ARG A 5 -44.26 -25.36 30.54
N LEU A 6 -43.63 -25.33 29.37
CA LEU A 6 -42.33 -25.94 29.10
C LEU A 6 -41.53 -24.95 28.24
N LEU A 7 -41.05 -23.89 28.89
CA LEU A 7 -40.17 -22.87 28.30
C LEU A 7 -39.44 -22.14 29.44
N ASN A 8 -38.57 -22.88 30.13
CA ASN A 8 -37.60 -22.34 31.11
C ASN A 8 -36.19 -22.89 30.84
N TYR A 9 -35.82 -22.97 29.55
CA TYR A 9 -34.45 -23.22 29.09
C TYR A 9 -34.23 -22.47 27.77
N LEU A 10 -33.94 -21.17 27.85
CA LEU A 10 -33.40 -20.36 26.74
C LEU A 10 -32.84 -19.02 27.27
N THR A 11 -32.00 -19.08 28.31
CA THR A 11 -31.10 -17.99 28.73
C THR A 11 -29.67 -18.33 28.29
N GLY A 12 -29.52 -18.51 26.99
CA GLY A 12 -28.23 -18.69 26.34
C GLY A 12 -28.35 -18.23 24.89
N VAL A 13 -27.39 -17.41 24.45
CA VAL A 13 -27.21 -16.91 23.08
C VAL A 13 -28.02 -15.65 22.74
N LEU A 14 -27.51 -14.48 23.15
CA LEU A 14 -27.75 -13.21 22.46
C LEU A 14 -26.58 -12.24 22.65
N LEU A 15 -25.38 -12.68 22.27
CA LEU A 15 -24.31 -11.80 21.80
C LEU A 15 -24.23 -11.95 20.29
N LEU A 16 -25.29 -11.49 19.62
CA LEU A 16 -25.29 -11.30 18.18
C LEU A 16 -24.32 -10.16 17.86
N VAL A 17 -23.25 -10.55 17.20
CA VAL A 17 -22.24 -9.70 16.57
C VAL A 17 -22.95 -8.72 15.63
N GLY A 18 -23.23 -7.53 16.14
CA GLY A 18 -23.55 -6.37 15.31
C GLY A 18 -22.26 -5.87 14.69
N PHE A 19 -21.96 -6.28 13.45
CA PHE A 19 -20.97 -5.58 12.64
C PHE A 19 -21.54 -4.19 12.32
N PRO A 20 -20.95 -3.08 12.79
CA PRO A 20 -21.31 -1.78 12.30
C PRO A 20 -20.76 -1.67 10.88
N ALA A 21 -21.64 -1.81 9.89
CA ALA A 21 -21.38 -1.38 8.52
C ALA A 21 -21.31 0.15 8.50
N TYR A 22 -20.16 0.70 8.89
CA TYR A 22 -19.82 2.10 8.66
C TYR A 22 -18.39 2.17 8.12
N SER A 23 -18.23 2.58 6.86
CA SER A 23 -16.92 2.94 6.33
C SER A 23 -17.07 3.93 5.18
N GLN A 24 -17.06 5.20 5.57
CA GLN A 24 -16.63 6.33 4.76
C GLN A 24 -15.10 6.36 4.73
N PHE A 25 -14.47 6.84 3.65
CA PHE A 25 -13.00 6.86 3.40
C PHE A 25 -12.10 6.82 4.64
N ASN A 26 -11.36 5.74 4.85
CA ASN A 26 -10.20 5.71 5.74
C ASN A 26 -9.27 4.53 5.36
N ARG A 27 -8.01 4.66 5.81
CA ARG A 27 -6.88 3.71 5.80
C ARG A 27 -7.25 2.21 5.67
N PRO A 28 -6.33 1.34 5.17
CA PRO A 28 -6.56 -0.10 4.94
C PRO A 28 -7.14 -0.86 6.12
N VAL A 29 -6.97 -0.34 7.31
CA VAL A 29 -7.61 -0.83 8.52
C VAL A 29 -8.11 0.41 9.26
N TYR A 30 -9.41 0.69 9.23
CA TYR A 30 -9.99 1.43 10.34
C TYR A 30 -9.58 0.68 11.59
N ASP A 31 -8.96 1.38 12.52
CA ASP A 31 -8.70 0.81 13.82
C ASP A 31 -10.03 0.70 14.58
N THR A 32 -10.77 -0.39 14.33
CA THR A 32 -12.03 -0.70 15.01
C THR A 32 -11.81 -1.20 16.44
N THR A 33 -10.54 -1.30 16.86
CA THR A 33 -10.14 -1.58 18.23
C THR A 33 -10.49 -0.37 19.09
N VAL A 34 -11.71 -0.36 19.63
CA VAL A 34 -12.15 0.66 20.59
C VAL A 34 -12.12 0.15 22.03
N THR A 35 -12.11 -1.17 22.21
CA THR A 35 -12.12 -1.82 23.51
C THR A 35 -10.69 -2.01 24.00
N PRO A 36 -10.36 -1.52 25.22
CA PRO A 36 -9.07 -1.77 25.85
C PRO A 36 -8.76 -3.27 25.96
N GLY A 37 -7.47 -3.60 25.98
CA GLY A 37 -6.98 -4.96 26.13
C GLY A 37 -5.96 -5.34 25.07
N ILE A 38 -5.44 -6.56 25.21
CA ILE A 38 -4.47 -7.15 24.29
C ILE A 38 -5.20 -8.17 23.43
N ARG A 39 -4.91 -8.24 22.13
CA ARG A 39 -5.48 -9.22 21.21
C ARG A 39 -4.35 -9.93 20.51
N TYR A 40 -4.42 -11.25 20.44
CA TYR A 40 -3.39 -12.06 19.79
C TYR A 40 -3.91 -12.64 18.47
N LYS A 41 -3.00 -12.79 17.53
CA LYS A 41 -3.22 -13.41 16.22
C LYS A 41 -2.18 -14.50 16.03
N ALA A 42 -2.62 -15.68 15.63
CA ALA A 42 -1.75 -16.72 15.08
C ALA A 42 -2.26 -17.13 13.70
N GLU A 43 -1.34 -17.32 12.76
CA GLU A 43 -1.64 -17.73 11.40
C GLU A 43 -0.63 -18.78 10.94
N LEU A 44 -1.14 -19.83 10.31
CA LEU A 44 -0.33 -20.86 9.65
C LEU A 44 -0.79 -20.96 8.21
N GLY A 45 0.15 -20.88 7.27
CA GLY A 45 -0.13 -20.94 5.83
C GLY A 45 0.81 -21.89 5.11
N GLY A 46 0.31 -22.53 4.06
CA GLY A 46 1.10 -23.29 3.10
C GLY A 46 0.80 -22.80 1.69
N LEU A 47 1.85 -22.58 0.89
CA LEU A 47 1.73 -22.16 -0.51
C LEU A 47 2.52 -23.10 -1.43
N ALA A 48 1.95 -23.39 -2.59
CA ALA A 48 2.59 -24.14 -3.66
C ALA A 48 2.19 -23.57 -5.02
N SER A 49 3.05 -23.77 -6.02
CA SER A 49 2.83 -23.33 -7.39
C SER A 49 3.50 -24.28 -8.37
N THR A 50 2.96 -24.33 -9.60
CA THR A 50 3.54 -25.05 -10.73
C THR A 50 4.90 -24.48 -11.17
N ALA A 51 5.19 -23.23 -10.83
CA ALA A 51 6.50 -22.62 -11.01
C ALA A 51 7.26 -22.51 -9.67
N SER A 52 8.57 -22.32 -9.74
CA SER A 52 9.41 -22.01 -8.57
C SER A 52 9.16 -20.62 -7.97
N ARG A 53 8.19 -19.87 -8.52
CA ARG A 53 7.81 -18.53 -8.08
C ARG A 53 6.34 -18.48 -7.70
N THR A 54 6.05 -17.77 -6.62
CA THR A 54 4.69 -17.48 -6.14
C THR A 54 3.97 -16.55 -7.14
N PRO A 55 2.76 -16.92 -7.61
CA PRO A 55 1.94 -16.08 -8.48
C PRO A 55 1.70 -14.67 -7.96
N PHE A 56 1.44 -13.73 -8.87
CA PHE A 56 1.50 -12.30 -8.63
C PHE A 56 0.65 -11.86 -7.44
N TRP A 57 -0.62 -12.25 -7.47
CA TRP A 57 -1.62 -11.78 -6.51
C TRP A 57 -1.57 -12.49 -5.16
N LEU A 58 -0.90 -13.64 -5.05
CA LEU A 58 -0.64 -14.27 -3.76
C LEU A 58 0.35 -13.47 -2.91
N ARG A 59 1.23 -12.68 -3.55
CA ARG A 59 2.30 -11.92 -2.86
C ARG A 59 2.21 -10.40 -2.96
N ALA A 60 1.43 -9.87 -3.90
CA ALA A 60 1.25 -8.43 -4.06
C ALA A 60 0.32 -7.86 -2.98
N ASN A 61 0.61 -6.64 -2.50
CA ASN A 61 -0.16 -5.95 -1.45
C ASN A 61 -0.28 -6.77 -0.14
N GLN A 62 0.75 -7.55 0.18
CA GLN A 62 0.85 -8.37 1.39
C GLN A 62 1.95 -7.87 2.34
N PHE A 63 2.32 -6.58 2.29
CA PHE A 63 3.34 -5.98 3.15
C PHE A 63 4.67 -6.75 3.15
N GLY A 64 5.05 -7.32 2.00
CA GLY A 64 6.24 -8.13 1.80
C GLY A 64 6.28 -9.47 2.54
N THR A 65 5.21 -9.90 3.22
CA THR A 65 5.21 -11.10 4.08
C THR A 65 5.22 -12.41 3.29
N VAL A 66 4.64 -12.43 2.09
CA VAL A 66 4.63 -13.62 1.22
C VAL A 66 5.88 -13.63 0.33
N PRO A 67 6.65 -14.74 0.29
CA PRO A 67 7.90 -14.80 -0.44
C PRO A 67 7.68 -14.89 -1.95
N LEU A 68 8.72 -14.53 -2.72
CA LEU A 68 8.72 -14.69 -4.18
C LEU A 68 8.88 -16.17 -4.57
N GLU A 69 9.57 -16.96 -3.76
CA GLU A 69 9.85 -18.38 -4.02
C GLU A 69 8.70 -19.28 -3.55
N SER A 70 8.47 -20.35 -4.31
CA SER A 70 7.49 -21.39 -4.04
C SER A 70 8.13 -22.78 -4.19
N PRO A 71 7.73 -23.79 -3.39
CA PRO A 71 6.74 -23.73 -2.31
C PRO A 71 7.27 -23.05 -1.04
N SER A 72 6.37 -22.66 -0.13
CA SER A 72 6.74 -22.08 1.17
C SER A 72 5.67 -22.37 2.22
N ALA A 73 6.09 -22.57 3.47
CA ALA A 73 5.20 -22.42 4.63
C ALA A 73 5.36 -21.01 5.23
N LEU A 74 4.31 -20.50 5.86
CA LEU A 74 4.31 -19.23 6.58
C LEU A 74 3.76 -19.42 7.98
N VAL A 75 4.41 -18.78 8.95
CA VAL A 75 3.92 -18.67 10.33
C VAL A 75 3.86 -17.18 10.66
N THR A 76 2.69 -16.69 11.06
CA THR A 76 2.54 -15.32 11.55
C THR A 76 2.06 -15.33 12.99
N LEU A 77 2.75 -14.59 13.86
CA LEU A 77 2.32 -14.32 15.23
C LEU A 77 2.20 -12.82 15.41
N GLY A 78 1.13 -12.38 16.06
CA GLY A 78 0.94 -10.96 16.32
C GLY A 78 0.20 -10.69 17.62
N ALA A 79 0.45 -9.50 18.17
CA ALA A 79 -0.25 -8.96 19.32
C ALA A 79 -0.54 -7.48 19.09
N THR A 80 -1.74 -7.05 19.45
CA THR A 80 -2.13 -5.63 19.45
C THR A 80 -2.71 -5.28 20.81
N ALA A 81 -2.18 -4.22 21.42
CA ALA A 81 -2.62 -3.74 22.72
C ALA A 81 -3.19 -2.33 22.61
N LEU A 82 -4.29 -2.09 23.31
CA LEU A 82 -4.91 -0.78 23.49
C LEU A 82 -5.06 -0.50 24.98
N TRP A 83 -4.50 0.63 25.44
CA TRP A 83 -4.64 1.12 26.79
C TRP A 83 -5.35 2.48 26.78
N GLY A 84 -6.41 2.62 27.58
CA GLY A 84 -7.31 3.78 27.57
C GLY A 84 -8.52 3.59 26.64
N ASP A 85 -9.53 4.45 26.78
CA ASP A 85 -10.78 4.36 26.01
C ASP A 85 -10.71 5.21 24.74
N ALA A 86 -10.63 4.57 23.58
CA ALA A 86 -10.57 5.24 22.28
C ALA A 86 -11.86 6.02 21.93
N ARG A 87 -12.97 5.82 22.66
CA ARG A 87 -14.21 6.59 22.52
C ARG A 87 -14.13 7.95 23.23
N GLN A 88 -13.21 8.10 24.18
CA GLN A 88 -12.99 9.35 24.91
C GLN A 88 -11.98 10.24 24.18
N ASN A 89 -12.45 10.98 23.18
CA ASN A 89 -11.61 11.83 22.33
C ASN A 89 -10.78 12.90 23.09
N ARG A 90 -11.14 13.22 24.34
CA ARG A 90 -10.42 14.21 25.17
C ARG A 90 -9.34 13.61 26.08
N ARG A 91 -9.18 12.28 26.09
CA ARG A 91 -8.16 11.62 26.90
C ARG A 91 -7.14 10.93 26.01
N PRO A 92 -5.84 10.98 26.38
CA PRO A 92 -4.83 10.26 25.65
C PRO A 92 -5.05 8.75 25.83
N HIS A 93 -4.80 7.99 24.76
CA HIS A 93 -4.75 6.54 24.80
C HIS A 93 -3.54 6.03 24.02
N ILE A 94 -3.07 4.85 24.40
CA ILE A 94 -1.86 4.25 23.85
C ILE A 94 -2.26 3.01 23.05
N LYS A 95 -1.65 2.84 21.89
CA LYS A 95 -1.75 1.62 21.10
C LYS A 95 -0.37 1.09 20.77
N ALA A 96 -0.17 -0.20 20.93
CA ALA A 96 1.03 -0.88 20.43
C ALA A 96 0.65 -2.11 19.60
N GLY A 97 1.49 -2.45 18.63
CA GLY A 97 1.29 -3.61 17.78
C GLY A 97 2.63 -4.24 17.39
N VAL A 98 2.67 -5.57 17.44
CA VAL A 98 3.78 -6.37 16.92
C VAL A 98 3.21 -7.49 16.06
N GLU A 99 3.81 -7.72 14.90
CA GLU A 99 3.52 -8.86 14.04
C GLU A 99 4.85 -9.35 13.47
N ALA A 100 5.12 -10.64 13.66
CA ALA A 100 6.30 -11.34 13.16
C ALA A 100 5.87 -12.45 12.21
N VAL A 101 6.55 -12.54 11.07
CA VAL A 101 6.30 -13.54 10.03
C VAL A 101 7.59 -14.31 9.77
N GLY A 102 7.49 -15.64 9.83
CA GLY A 102 8.54 -16.56 9.41
C GLY A 102 8.12 -17.28 8.13
N ASN A 103 9.02 -17.32 7.15
CA ASN A 103 8.82 -17.98 5.87
C ASN A 103 9.77 -19.17 5.78
N LEU A 104 9.26 -20.38 5.58
CA LEU A 104 10.05 -21.59 5.41
C LEU A 104 10.08 -21.99 3.93
N ASN A 105 11.19 -21.68 3.26
CA ASN A 105 11.51 -22.04 1.87
C ASN A 105 13.04 -22.05 1.67
N ARG A 106 13.52 -22.13 0.41
CA ARG A 106 14.96 -22.16 0.10
C ARG A 106 15.70 -20.91 0.56
N ALA A 107 15.08 -19.74 0.45
CA ALA A 107 15.58 -18.46 0.97
C ALA A 107 14.73 -17.99 2.18
N SER A 108 14.69 -18.84 3.22
CA SER A 108 13.90 -18.59 4.44
C SER A 108 14.20 -17.22 5.04
N ARG A 109 13.17 -16.55 5.54
CA ARG A 109 13.25 -15.17 5.99
C ARG A 109 12.38 -14.92 7.21
N PHE A 110 12.88 -14.09 8.12
CA PHE A 110 12.11 -13.47 9.19
C PHE A 110 11.74 -12.04 8.80
N ILE A 111 10.49 -11.66 8.98
CA ILE A 111 9.94 -10.36 8.57
C ILE A 111 9.14 -9.80 9.75
N LEU A 112 9.37 -8.52 10.06
CA LEU A 112 8.67 -7.79 11.10
C LEU A 112 7.82 -6.68 10.46
N PRO A 113 6.63 -7.00 9.91
CA PRO A 113 5.78 -6.00 9.25
C PRO A 113 5.13 -5.01 10.22
N GLU A 114 4.86 -5.41 11.47
CA GLU A 114 4.42 -4.48 12.51
C GLU A 114 5.31 -4.58 13.76
N ALA A 115 5.73 -3.43 14.27
CA ALA A 115 6.40 -3.26 15.54
C ALA A 115 6.38 -1.77 15.85
N TYR A 116 5.31 -1.30 16.49
CA TYR A 116 5.11 0.12 16.76
C TYR A 116 4.44 0.38 18.11
N ALA A 117 4.65 1.59 18.60
CA ALA A 117 3.87 2.19 19.68
C ALA A 117 3.35 3.56 19.22
N ALA A 118 2.14 3.91 19.64
CA ALA A 118 1.44 5.11 19.28
C ALA A 118 0.75 5.73 20.49
N ILE A 119 0.82 7.05 20.60
CA ILE A 119 0.05 7.86 21.54
C ILE A 119 -0.96 8.66 20.72
N ARG A 120 -2.22 8.68 21.16
CA ARG A 120 -3.32 9.32 20.47
C ARG A 120 -4.11 10.24 21.38
N LEU A 121 -4.51 11.39 20.86
CA LEU A 121 -5.38 12.34 21.54
C LEU A 121 -6.31 12.98 20.51
N GLY A 122 -7.63 12.80 20.66
CA GLY A 122 -8.60 13.24 19.66
C GLY A 122 -8.29 12.65 18.29
N HIS A 123 -8.04 13.50 17.30
CA HIS A 123 -7.63 13.10 15.95
C HIS A 123 -6.12 12.97 15.78
N ALA A 124 -5.32 13.47 16.72
CA ALA A 124 -3.86 13.47 16.64
C ALA A 124 -3.29 12.10 17.00
N GLU A 125 -2.23 11.71 16.31
CA GLU A 125 -1.47 10.48 16.52
C GLU A 125 0.02 10.76 16.32
N LEU A 126 0.82 10.37 17.31
CA LEU A 126 2.26 10.22 17.19
C LEU A 126 2.56 8.74 17.32
N TYR A 127 3.27 8.16 16.36
CA TYR A 127 3.77 6.79 16.50
C TYR A 127 5.23 6.68 16.09
N ALA A 128 5.90 5.68 16.68
CA ALA A 128 7.24 5.27 16.32
C ALA A 128 7.26 3.76 16.04
N GLY A 129 7.93 3.36 14.96
CA GLY A 129 8.13 1.96 14.59
C GLY A 129 7.66 1.60 13.18
N ARG A 130 7.41 0.31 12.95
CA ARG A 130 6.88 -0.26 11.69
C ARG A 130 5.38 -0.48 11.82
N ARG A 131 4.61 0.05 10.87
CA ARG A 131 3.14 -0.08 10.86
C ARG A 131 2.66 -0.30 9.43
N LYS A 132 1.71 -1.21 9.24
CA LYS A 132 1.09 -1.45 7.94
C LYS A 132 0.27 -0.22 7.51
N GLU A 133 0.65 0.36 6.38
CA GLU A 133 0.03 1.58 5.86
C GLU A 133 -0.10 1.52 4.33
N ILE A 134 -1.18 2.15 3.83
CA ILE A 134 -1.38 2.54 2.43
C ILE A 134 -1.65 4.04 2.48
N ASN A 135 -0.96 4.82 1.65
CA ASN A 135 -1.14 6.26 1.57
C ASN A 135 -1.66 6.62 0.17
N GLY A 136 -2.64 7.52 0.12
CA GLY A 136 -3.37 7.91 -1.09
C GLY A 136 -4.85 7.50 -1.07
N ILE A 137 -5.67 8.15 -1.90
CA ILE A 137 -7.10 7.89 -1.99
C ILE A 137 -7.34 6.74 -2.98
N THR A 138 -7.63 5.55 -2.45
CA THR A 138 -7.98 4.36 -3.24
C THR A 138 -8.84 3.40 -2.41
N ASP A 139 -9.40 2.36 -3.03
CA ASP A 139 -9.96 1.22 -2.31
C ASP A 139 -8.85 0.32 -1.75
N THR A 140 -8.69 0.31 -0.44
CA THR A 140 -7.61 -0.39 0.23
C THR A 140 -7.76 -1.92 0.27
N LEU A 141 -8.95 -2.45 -0.03
CA LEU A 141 -9.20 -3.90 -0.03
C LEU A 141 -8.99 -4.50 -1.42
N LEU A 142 -9.72 -4.00 -2.42
CA LEU A 142 -9.79 -4.65 -3.72
C LEU A 142 -8.90 -4.03 -4.79
N SER A 143 -8.40 -2.79 -4.62
CA SER A 143 -7.55 -2.09 -5.60
C SER A 143 -6.32 -2.89 -6.05
N SER A 144 -5.81 -2.50 -7.22
CA SER A 144 -4.49 -2.79 -7.75
C SER A 144 -3.35 -2.33 -6.82
N GLY A 145 -3.60 -1.32 -5.99
CA GLY A 145 -2.67 -0.73 -5.02
C GLY A 145 -2.42 0.74 -5.32
N SER A 146 -2.29 1.58 -4.28
CA SER A 146 -2.01 3.00 -4.48
C SER A 146 -0.67 3.22 -5.19
N TYR A 147 -0.59 4.27 -6.01
CA TYR A 147 0.60 4.60 -6.79
C TYR A 147 1.86 4.68 -5.93
N ALA A 148 1.97 5.65 -5.02
CA ALA A 148 3.22 5.91 -4.32
C ALA A 148 3.47 5.02 -3.09
N TRP A 149 2.42 4.50 -2.45
CA TRP A 149 2.54 3.66 -1.24
C TRP A 149 1.39 2.66 -1.11
N SER A 150 1.57 1.44 -1.64
CA SER A 150 0.48 0.48 -1.90
C SER A 150 0.26 -0.59 -0.83
N GLY A 151 1.14 -0.69 0.16
CA GLY A 151 1.17 -1.83 1.09
C GLY A 151 1.80 -3.09 0.50
N ASN A 152 2.57 -2.96 -0.59
CA ASN A 152 3.27 -4.07 -1.21
C ASN A 152 4.62 -4.41 -0.53
N ALA A 153 5.34 -3.40 -0.03
CA ALA A 153 6.61 -3.59 0.69
C ALA A 153 6.42 -3.76 2.20
N VAL A 154 7.44 -4.33 2.86
CA VAL A 154 7.52 -4.34 4.33
C VAL A 154 7.54 -2.88 4.81
N PRO A 155 6.74 -2.51 5.83
CA PRO A 155 6.70 -1.16 6.33
C PRO A 155 8.07 -0.63 6.77
N ILE A 156 8.32 0.63 6.44
CA ILE A 156 9.52 1.36 6.83
C ILE A 156 9.39 1.76 8.31
N THR A 157 10.45 1.53 9.08
CA THR A 157 10.54 2.04 10.45
C THR A 157 10.56 3.56 10.40
N GLN A 158 9.66 4.22 11.13
CA GLN A 158 9.54 5.67 11.07
C GLN A 158 8.97 6.26 12.37
N VAL A 159 9.20 7.55 12.57
CA VAL A 159 8.49 8.38 13.54
C VAL A 159 7.55 9.28 12.76
N ARG A 160 6.25 9.18 13.02
CA ARG A 160 5.20 9.88 12.30
C ARG A 160 4.29 10.63 13.24
N LEU A 161 4.11 11.92 12.97
CA LEU A 161 3.15 12.79 13.63
C LEU A 161 2.09 13.20 12.62
N GLY A 162 0.82 13.10 12.98
CA GLY A 162 -0.26 13.54 12.12
C GLY A 162 -1.62 13.24 12.67
N THR A 163 -2.60 13.13 11.77
CA THR A 163 -3.95 12.71 12.12
C THR A 163 -4.15 11.22 11.86
N LYS A 164 -4.91 10.55 12.73
CA LYS A 164 -5.27 9.13 12.52
C LYS A 164 -6.40 8.95 11.49
N ASP A 165 -7.19 9.99 11.28
CA ASP A 165 -8.35 10.08 10.38
C ASP A 165 -8.55 11.55 9.92
N TYR A 166 -9.66 11.87 9.26
CA TYR A 166 -10.01 13.24 8.87
C TYR A 166 -10.47 14.08 10.07
N ALA A 167 -9.59 14.97 10.55
CA ALA A 167 -9.84 15.90 11.64
C ALA A 167 -10.71 17.10 11.16
N PRO A 168 -11.92 17.32 11.71
CA PRO A 168 -12.79 18.40 11.29
C PRO A 168 -12.30 19.77 11.78
N LEU A 169 -12.40 20.78 10.92
CA LEU A 169 -12.21 22.19 11.29
C LEU A 169 -13.50 22.72 11.92
N HIS A 170 -13.50 22.88 13.25
CA HIS A 170 -14.71 23.23 14.00
C HIS A 170 -15.29 24.60 13.62
N PHE A 171 -14.46 25.58 13.25
CA PHE A 171 -14.94 26.90 12.79
C PHE A 171 -15.72 26.83 11.45
N THR A 172 -15.53 25.76 10.67
CA THR A 172 -16.33 25.48 9.45
C THR A 172 -17.57 24.64 9.76
N GLN A 173 -17.91 24.44 11.04
CA GLN A 173 -18.93 23.51 11.49
C GLN A 173 -18.72 22.06 10.97
N GLY A 174 -17.46 21.67 10.78
CA GLY A 174 -17.07 20.35 10.28
C GLY A 174 -17.30 20.11 8.78
N ILE A 175 -17.57 21.16 7.99
CA ILE A 175 -17.66 21.07 6.52
C ILE A 175 -16.30 20.68 5.95
N ILE A 176 -15.23 21.32 6.43
CA ILE A 176 -13.87 21.01 6.01
C ILE A 176 -13.23 20.11 7.07
N ALA A 177 -12.56 19.06 6.63
CA ALA A 177 -11.72 18.21 7.48
C ALA A 177 -10.41 17.87 6.78
N PHE A 178 -9.32 17.71 7.52
CA PHE A 178 -8.03 17.38 6.96
C PHE A 178 -7.49 16.04 7.48
N ASN A 179 -6.78 15.32 6.64
CA ASN A 179 -5.91 14.22 7.03
C ASN A 179 -4.48 14.60 6.63
N ALA A 180 -3.60 14.75 7.60
CA ALA A 180 -2.25 15.24 7.34
C ALA A 180 -1.24 14.55 8.23
N PHE A 181 -0.02 14.40 7.73
CA PHE A 181 1.09 13.91 8.54
C PHE A 181 2.44 14.41 8.02
N ILE A 182 3.41 14.36 8.91
CA ILE A 182 4.84 14.41 8.63
C ILE A 182 5.51 13.19 9.26
N SER A 183 6.55 12.68 8.62
CA SER A 183 7.27 11.51 9.08
C SER A 183 8.73 11.53 8.64
N HIS A 184 9.57 10.96 9.49
CA HIS A 184 10.95 10.62 9.20
C HIS A 184 11.16 9.12 9.43
N GLY A 185 11.81 8.44 8.48
CA GLY A 185 12.04 7.00 8.57
C GLY A 185 13.37 6.55 8.01
N TRP A 186 13.63 5.25 8.17
CA TRP A 186 14.90 4.61 7.80
C TRP A 186 14.64 3.48 6.81
N ILE A 187 15.02 3.71 5.55
CA ILE A 187 14.91 2.68 4.52
C ILE A 187 15.96 1.60 4.80
N SER A 188 15.58 0.34 4.63
CA SER A 188 16.44 -0.78 5.00
C SER A 188 17.70 -0.82 4.14
N ASN A 189 18.84 -1.06 4.79
CA ASN A 189 20.12 -1.23 4.12
C ASN A 189 20.07 -2.42 3.13
N THR A 190 20.69 -2.24 1.97
CA THR A 190 20.89 -3.27 0.94
C THR A 190 22.38 -3.38 0.63
N ASP A 191 22.77 -4.28 -0.28
CA ASP A 191 24.17 -4.34 -0.73
C ASP A 191 24.58 -3.10 -1.53
N SER A 192 23.61 -2.45 -2.21
CA SER A 192 23.84 -1.31 -3.10
C SER A 192 23.67 0.05 -2.43
N MET A 193 22.85 0.15 -1.37
CA MET A 193 22.53 1.41 -0.70
C MET A 193 22.53 1.21 0.82
N LYS A 194 23.16 2.14 1.55
CA LYS A 194 23.21 2.16 3.02
C LYS A 194 22.73 3.52 3.55
N ASN A 195 22.17 3.53 4.75
CA ASN A 195 21.82 4.72 5.53
C ASN A 195 20.89 5.71 4.80
N VAL A 196 19.96 5.19 3.99
CA VAL A 196 18.99 6.01 3.26
C VAL A 196 17.83 6.37 4.18
N TYR A 197 17.49 7.64 4.24
CA TYR A 197 16.38 8.14 5.04
C TYR A 197 15.13 8.38 4.17
N LEU A 198 13.97 8.29 4.82
CA LEU A 198 12.68 8.69 4.31
C LEU A 198 12.28 10.02 4.95
N HIS A 199 11.91 11.01 4.15
CA HIS A 199 11.04 12.09 4.59
C HIS A 199 9.68 11.91 3.90
N ALA A 200 8.59 11.95 4.67
CA ALA A 200 7.25 11.78 4.15
C ALA A 200 6.33 12.84 4.70
N LYS A 201 5.53 13.47 3.84
CA LYS A 201 4.44 14.35 4.23
C LYS A 201 3.23 14.16 3.33
N SER A 202 2.06 14.42 3.89
CA SER A 202 0.81 14.33 3.16
C SER A 202 -0.18 15.32 3.71
N LEU A 203 -1.02 15.86 2.83
CA LEU A 203 -2.15 16.69 3.18
C LEU A 203 -3.31 16.34 2.25
N PHE A 204 -4.38 15.85 2.86
CA PHE A 204 -5.67 15.61 2.22
C PHE A 204 -6.75 16.43 2.89
N VAL A 205 -7.66 16.96 2.10
CA VAL A 205 -8.82 17.71 2.53
C VAL A 205 -10.08 16.96 2.09
N ARG A 206 -11.05 16.89 3.01
CA ARG A 206 -12.42 16.50 2.73
C ARG A 206 -13.31 17.73 2.80
N ILE A 207 -14.12 17.92 1.77
CA ILE A 207 -15.22 18.89 1.75
C ILE A 207 -16.53 18.12 1.86
N GLY A 208 -17.28 18.41 2.91
CA GLY A 208 -18.58 17.83 3.25
C GLY A 208 -18.58 17.14 4.61
N LYS A 209 -19.71 17.27 5.32
CA LYS A 209 -19.90 16.66 6.64
C LYS A 209 -20.06 15.14 6.51
N PRO A 210 -19.71 14.34 7.53
CA PRO A 210 -19.92 12.88 7.50
C PRO A 210 -21.36 12.46 7.21
N THR A 211 -22.35 13.29 7.53
CA THR A 211 -23.77 13.02 7.28
C THR A 211 -24.22 13.35 5.84
N TRP A 212 -23.38 14.01 5.04
CA TRP A 212 -23.75 14.41 3.68
C TRP A 212 -23.70 13.22 2.70
N LYS A 213 -24.62 13.25 1.73
CA LYS A 213 -24.68 12.28 0.65
C LYS A 213 -23.52 12.43 -0.34
N VAL A 214 -22.99 13.64 -0.50
CA VAL A 214 -21.90 13.93 -1.45
C VAL A 214 -20.72 14.52 -0.69
N ARG A 215 -19.53 13.98 -0.93
CA ARG A 215 -18.28 14.47 -0.35
C ARG A 215 -17.17 14.47 -1.38
N PHE A 216 -16.36 15.52 -1.33
CA PHE A 216 -15.20 15.67 -2.19
C PHE A 216 -13.94 15.50 -1.35
N TYR A 217 -12.94 14.89 -1.95
CA TYR A 217 -11.62 14.70 -1.37
C TYR A 217 -10.56 15.15 -2.36
N GLY A 218 -9.51 15.78 -1.85
CA GLY A 218 -8.39 16.22 -2.67
C GLY A 218 -7.15 16.38 -1.82
N GLY A 219 -5.98 16.08 -2.37
CA GLY A 219 -4.73 16.28 -1.66
C GLY A 219 -3.53 15.69 -2.36
N MET A 220 -2.43 15.66 -1.63
CA MET A 220 -1.14 15.28 -2.17
C MET A 220 -0.31 14.50 -1.16
N ASN A 221 0.31 13.43 -1.64
CA ASN A 221 1.41 12.75 -0.98
C ASN A 221 2.74 13.29 -1.51
N HIS A 222 3.73 13.43 -0.63
CA HIS A 222 5.10 13.76 -0.98
C HIS A 222 6.06 12.92 -0.13
N PHE A 223 6.81 12.08 -0.81
CA PHE A 223 7.83 11.21 -0.23
C PHE A 223 9.21 11.53 -0.82
N VAL A 224 10.24 11.41 0.00
CA VAL A 224 11.62 11.72 -0.39
C VAL A 224 12.56 10.68 0.16
N GLN A 225 13.37 10.06 -0.70
CA GLN A 225 14.61 9.40 -0.27
C GLN A 225 15.69 10.46 -0.18
N TRP A 226 16.35 10.56 0.97
CA TRP A 226 17.43 11.53 1.18
C TRP A 226 18.55 10.92 2.02
N GLY A 227 19.76 11.47 1.87
CA GLY A 227 20.97 10.91 2.49
C GLY A 227 21.31 9.51 2.00
N GLY A 228 22.33 8.94 2.63
CA GLY A 228 22.79 7.59 2.37
C GLY A 228 24.15 7.51 1.71
N TYR A 229 24.56 6.27 1.45
CA TYR A 229 25.87 5.93 0.95
C TYR A 229 25.80 4.75 -0.01
N SER A 230 26.61 4.80 -1.06
CA SER A 230 26.87 3.68 -1.94
C SER A 230 28.28 3.73 -2.50
N LYS A 231 29.02 2.62 -2.34
CA LYS A 231 30.33 2.44 -2.98
C LYS A 231 30.25 2.31 -4.51
N TYR A 232 29.06 2.18 -5.07
CA TYR A 232 28.83 2.02 -6.51
C TYR A 232 28.49 3.33 -7.22
N LEU A 233 28.34 4.43 -6.46
CA LEU A 233 28.10 5.75 -7.03
C LEU A 233 29.42 6.44 -7.35
N GLY A 234 29.50 7.01 -8.55
CA GLY A 234 30.62 7.84 -8.95
C GLY A 234 30.51 9.27 -8.41
N ASN A 235 31.61 10.02 -8.47
CA ASN A 235 31.69 11.38 -7.95
C ASN A 235 30.89 12.44 -8.74
N LYS A 236 30.28 12.06 -9.87
CA LYS A 236 29.36 12.94 -10.62
C LYS A 236 28.00 13.11 -9.96
N VAL A 237 27.60 12.13 -9.14
CA VAL A 237 26.25 12.05 -8.53
C VAL A 237 26.30 11.83 -7.02
N SER A 238 27.51 11.73 -6.45
CA SER A 238 27.77 11.58 -5.02
C SER A 238 29.12 12.20 -4.66
N ASN A 239 29.42 12.33 -3.37
CA ASN A 239 30.74 12.73 -2.88
C ASN A 239 31.45 11.54 -2.25
N ASN A 240 32.29 10.85 -3.01
CA ASN A 240 32.93 9.58 -2.62
C ASN A 240 31.92 8.54 -2.14
N GLY A 241 30.79 8.44 -2.85
CA GLY A 241 29.68 7.55 -2.52
C GLY A 241 28.70 8.08 -1.50
N HIS A 242 28.98 9.21 -0.83
CA HIS A 242 28.04 9.84 0.12
C HIS A 242 27.05 10.77 -0.59
N LEU A 243 25.78 10.65 -0.21
CA LEU A 243 24.72 11.58 -0.59
C LEU A 243 24.54 12.64 0.51
N PRO A 244 24.10 13.86 0.16
CA PRO A 244 23.83 14.92 1.13
C PRO A 244 22.90 14.46 2.25
N SER A 245 23.35 14.59 3.50
CA SER A 245 22.65 14.06 4.69
C SER A 245 22.70 14.98 5.92
N ASP A 246 23.18 16.22 5.74
CA ASP A 246 23.23 17.23 6.78
C ASP A 246 21.88 17.95 6.97
N TRP A 247 21.85 18.95 7.84
CA TRP A 247 20.65 19.75 8.09
C TRP A 247 20.18 20.52 6.84
N GLU A 248 21.09 20.96 5.98
CA GLU A 248 20.73 21.59 4.70
C GLU A 248 20.04 20.59 3.77
N ALA A 249 20.55 19.36 3.68
CA ALA A 249 19.93 18.28 2.91
C ALA A 249 18.53 17.96 3.44
N TYR A 250 18.34 17.91 4.77
CA TYR A 250 17.01 17.72 5.36
C TYR A 250 16.04 18.85 4.99
N LYS A 251 16.47 20.12 5.09
CA LYS A 251 15.64 21.27 4.69
C LYS A 251 15.23 21.19 3.22
N ARG A 252 16.11 20.70 2.34
CA ARG A 252 15.81 20.51 0.91
C ARG A 252 14.89 19.32 0.66
N ALA A 253 15.01 18.24 1.42
CA ALA A 253 14.06 17.14 1.39
C ALA A 253 12.66 17.60 1.84
N PHE A 254 12.59 18.48 2.85
CA PHE A 254 11.31 19.05 3.31
C PHE A 254 10.74 20.08 2.31
N TRP A 255 11.53 21.07 1.90
CA TRP A 255 11.17 22.11 0.94
C TRP A 255 12.07 22.05 -0.29
N PRO A 256 11.66 21.35 -1.36
CA PRO A 256 12.47 21.21 -2.57
C PRO A 256 12.73 22.59 -3.18
N SER A 257 14.01 22.94 -3.27
CA SER A 257 14.49 24.24 -3.73
C SER A 257 15.77 24.07 -4.55
N LYS A 258 16.06 25.02 -5.46
CA LYS A 258 17.29 25.00 -6.26
C LYS A 258 18.51 25.13 -5.34
N ILE A 259 19.60 24.44 -5.66
CA ILE A 259 20.91 24.61 -5.01
C ILE A 259 21.71 25.62 -5.81
N ASP A 260 22.39 26.53 -5.11
CA ASP A 260 23.30 27.48 -5.74
C ASP A 260 24.55 26.74 -6.24
N GLU A 261 24.82 26.85 -7.54
CA GLU A 261 25.95 26.22 -8.21
C GLU A 261 27.29 26.76 -7.71
N GLN A 262 27.31 27.99 -7.17
CA GLN A 262 28.53 28.62 -6.65
C GLN A 262 28.89 28.16 -5.23
N ASN A 263 27.95 27.52 -4.52
CA ASN A 263 28.15 27.11 -3.12
C ASN A 263 27.47 25.77 -2.84
N THR A 264 28.06 24.71 -3.38
CA THR A 264 27.45 23.39 -3.34
C THR A 264 27.59 22.67 -2.01
N LYS A 265 28.45 23.07 -1.06
CA LYS A 265 28.53 22.51 0.32
C LYS A 265 28.26 20.99 0.47
N GLY A 266 28.82 20.14 -0.41
CA GLY A 266 28.59 18.69 -0.36
C GLY A 266 27.39 18.16 -1.16
N PHE A 267 26.74 19.03 -1.93
CA PHE A 267 25.87 18.71 -3.06
C PHE A 267 26.70 18.56 -4.34
N THR A 268 26.23 17.76 -5.28
CA THR A 268 26.87 17.49 -6.58
C THR A 268 26.24 18.29 -7.72
N GLU A 269 26.86 18.26 -8.90
CA GLU A 269 26.29 18.85 -10.13
C GLU A 269 24.91 18.24 -10.47
N PHE A 270 24.71 16.96 -10.14
CA PHE A 270 23.40 16.33 -10.28
C PHE A 270 22.34 17.01 -9.38
N ASP A 271 22.71 17.34 -8.14
CA ASP A 271 21.81 17.97 -7.18
C ASP A 271 21.49 19.41 -7.55
N THR A 272 22.44 20.16 -8.13
CA THR A 272 22.21 21.53 -8.61
C THR A 272 21.32 21.57 -9.85
N SER A 273 21.50 20.60 -10.75
CA SER A 273 20.67 20.44 -11.95
C SER A 273 19.25 19.95 -11.62
N ASN A 274 19.10 19.17 -10.54
CA ASN A 274 17.83 18.62 -10.09
C ASN A 274 17.39 19.23 -8.74
N ARG A 275 16.64 18.48 -7.95
CA ARG A 275 16.40 18.75 -6.53
C ARG A 275 17.10 17.64 -5.76
N SER A 276 17.79 18.01 -4.66
CA SER A 276 18.50 17.05 -3.82
C SER A 276 17.55 16.01 -3.24
N GLY A 277 17.86 14.73 -3.45
CA GLY A 277 17.02 13.61 -3.02
C GLY A 277 16.10 13.10 -4.12
N ASN A 278 15.51 11.93 -3.89
CA ASN A 278 14.52 11.36 -4.80
C ASN A 278 13.12 11.70 -4.32
N HIS A 279 12.50 12.71 -4.93
CA HIS A 279 11.15 13.17 -4.61
C HIS A 279 10.12 12.43 -5.46
N LEU A 280 9.02 11.99 -4.87
CA LEU A 280 7.87 11.48 -5.61
C LEU A 280 6.60 11.50 -4.78
N GLY A 281 5.46 11.25 -5.42
CA GLY A 281 4.21 11.07 -4.72
C GLY A 281 3.02 10.94 -5.64
N SER A 282 1.87 11.37 -5.13
CA SER A 282 0.65 11.43 -5.93
C SER A 282 -0.19 12.64 -5.57
N VAL A 283 -0.89 13.20 -6.56
CA VAL A 283 -2.01 14.13 -6.35
C VAL A 283 -3.28 13.33 -6.55
N ASP A 284 -4.12 13.27 -5.51
CA ASP A 284 -5.33 12.46 -5.55
C ASP A 284 -6.57 13.33 -5.42
N ILE A 285 -7.60 12.99 -6.19
CA ILE A 285 -8.91 13.62 -6.15
C ILE A 285 -9.96 12.52 -6.10
N ALA A 286 -11.01 12.71 -5.30
CA ALA A 286 -12.11 11.76 -5.27
C ALA A 286 -13.47 12.39 -4.96
N LEU A 287 -14.50 11.72 -5.47
CA LEU A 287 -15.91 11.99 -5.21
C LEU A 287 -16.52 10.75 -4.54
N GLU A 288 -17.12 10.94 -3.37
CA GLU A 288 -17.88 9.91 -2.67
C GLU A 288 -19.37 10.26 -2.68
N LEU A 289 -20.19 9.28 -3.09
CA LEU A 289 -21.64 9.33 -2.98
C LEU A 289 -22.11 8.30 -1.96
N ASN A 290 -22.65 8.75 -0.85
CA ASN A 290 -23.23 7.93 0.21
C ASN A 290 -24.75 7.92 0.10
N LEU A 291 -25.29 6.88 -0.54
CA LEU A 291 -26.72 6.65 -0.74
C LEU A 291 -27.25 5.75 0.38
N ASN A 292 -28.57 5.63 0.50
CA ASN A 292 -29.21 4.90 1.61
C ASN A 292 -28.77 3.42 1.69
N ARG A 293 -28.49 2.80 0.56
CA ARG A 293 -28.17 1.36 0.46
C ARG A 293 -26.81 1.08 -0.17
N GLU A 294 -26.13 2.11 -0.64
CA GLU A 294 -24.98 1.98 -1.54
C GLU A 294 -23.99 3.12 -1.30
N ASN A 295 -22.71 2.84 -1.51
CA ASN A 295 -21.66 3.86 -1.41
C ASN A 295 -20.76 3.78 -2.64
N LEU A 296 -20.74 4.84 -3.43
CA LEU A 296 -19.91 4.97 -4.63
C LEU A 296 -18.71 5.86 -4.34
N LEU A 297 -17.59 5.50 -4.94
CA LEU A 297 -16.37 6.29 -4.95
C LEU A 297 -15.85 6.35 -6.36
N PHE A 298 -15.52 7.55 -6.81
CA PHE A 298 -14.76 7.81 -8.01
C PHE A 298 -13.47 8.49 -7.57
N TYR A 299 -12.32 8.01 -8.03
CA TYR A 299 -11.02 8.55 -7.62
C TYR A 299 -10.02 8.53 -8.75
N ILE A 300 -9.10 9.49 -8.69
CA ILE A 300 -7.95 9.59 -9.57
C ILE A 300 -6.72 9.75 -8.69
N GLN A 301 -5.68 8.96 -8.92
CA GLN A 301 -4.33 9.18 -8.38
C GLN A 301 -3.40 9.56 -9.53
N ARG A 302 -2.82 10.75 -9.46
CA ARG A 302 -1.90 11.29 -10.47
C ARG A 302 -0.46 11.16 -9.95
N PRO A 303 0.42 10.42 -10.62
CA PRO A 303 1.80 10.27 -10.20
C PRO A 303 2.59 11.54 -10.44
N TRP A 304 3.64 11.75 -9.64
CA TRP A 304 4.67 12.74 -9.93
C TRP A 304 5.98 12.27 -9.30
N ASP A 305 7.07 12.29 -10.08
CA ASP A 305 8.45 12.00 -9.62
C ASP A 305 9.36 13.24 -9.76
N ASP A 306 8.87 14.29 -10.42
CA ASP A 306 9.57 15.56 -10.57
C ASP A 306 8.55 16.73 -10.65
N MET A 307 9.07 17.94 -10.89
CA MET A 307 8.21 19.12 -11.03
C MET A 307 7.26 19.03 -12.23
N SER A 308 7.64 18.32 -13.30
CA SER A 308 6.80 18.19 -14.51
C SER A 308 5.51 17.42 -14.22
N GLY A 309 5.57 16.37 -13.39
CA GLY A 309 4.38 15.69 -12.89
C GLY A 309 3.50 16.55 -11.97
N VAL A 310 4.09 17.43 -11.15
CA VAL A 310 3.35 18.34 -10.25
C VAL A 310 2.52 19.37 -11.03
N VAL A 311 3.03 19.83 -12.19
CA VAL A 311 2.30 20.76 -13.08
C VAL A 311 1.45 20.03 -14.13
N PHE A 312 1.20 18.74 -13.94
CA PHE A 312 0.38 17.89 -14.82
C PHE A 312 0.93 17.71 -16.24
N GLY A 313 2.24 17.80 -16.44
CA GLY A 313 2.90 17.53 -17.71
C GLY A 313 2.74 16.08 -18.19
N ASN A 314 2.48 15.15 -17.28
CA ASN A 314 2.28 13.73 -17.55
C ASN A 314 0.82 13.31 -17.82
N LEU A 315 -0.08 14.21 -18.20
CA LEU A 315 -1.46 13.84 -18.54
C LEU A 315 -1.48 12.90 -19.76
N PRO A 316 -2.11 11.70 -19.70
CA PRO A 316 -3.10 11.23 -18.72
C PRO A 316 -2.60 10.19 -17.70
N ASP A 317 -1.32 10.12 -17.35
CA ASP A 317 -0.80 9.12 -16.38
C ASP A 317 -1.52 9.12 -15.03
N GLY A 318 -1.89 7.94 -14.53
CA GLY A 318 -2.55 7.79 -13.25
C GLY A 318 -3.53 6.63 -13.16
N ILE A 319 -3.99 6.39 -11.95
CA ILE A 319 -4.99 5.38 -11.62
C ILE A 319 -6.36 6.06 -11.62
N TYR A 320 -7.27 5.57 -12.46
CA TYR A 320 -8.66 6.00 -12.55
C TYR A 320 -9.53 4.88 -12.00
N GLY A 321 -10.17 5.11 -10.86
CA GLY A 321 -10.85 4.07 -10.11
C GLY A 321 -12.30 4.39 -9.81
N VAL A 322 -13.13 3.35 -9.83
CA VAL A 322 -14.51 3.37 -9.33
C VAL A 322 -14.70 2.23 -8.35
N ARG A 323 -15.32 2.52 -7.20
CA ARG A 323 -15.66 1.52 -6.20
C ARG A 323 -17.11 1.65 -5.77
N TRP A 324 -17.88 0.59 -5.98
CA TRP A 324 -19.23 0.42 -5.46
C TRP A 324 -19.21 -0.48 -4.23
N LYS A 325 -19.96 -0.09 -3.20
CA LYS A 325 -20.18 -0.86 -1.98
C LYS A 325 -21.67 -1.01 -1.73
N ASN A 326 -22.09 -2.22 -1.39
CA ASN A 326 -23.44 -2.55 -0.96
C ASN A 326 -23.54 -2.46 0.57
N ASN A 327 -24.40 -1.58 1.07
CA ASN A 327 -24.64 -1.42 2.50
C ASN A 327 -25.91 -2.16 2.96
N ARG A 328 -26.59 -2.91 2.08
CA ARG A 328 -27.75 -3.73 2.45
C ARG A 328 -27.30 -4.95 3.24
N LYS A 329 -28.13 -5.39 4.19
CA LYS A 329 -27.96 -6.69 4.83
C LYS A 329 -28.22 -7.78 3.77
N ILE A 330 -27.22 -8.61 3.50
CA ILE A 330 -27.34 -9.76 2.59
C ILE A 330 -27.39 -11.04 3.41
N GLU A 331 -28.47 -11.82 3.29
CA GLU A 331 -28.67 -13.04 4.08
C GLU A 331 -28.07 -14.29 3.40
N GLY A 332 -28.01 -14.31 2.06
CA GLY A 332 -27.42 -15.39 1.26
C GLY A 332 -26.26 -14.93 0.36
N PHE A 333 -26.24 -15.43 -0.88
CA PHE A 333 -25.26 -15.02 -1.88
C PHE A 333 -25.48 -13.57 -2.31
N GLY A 334 -24.41 -12.78 -2.39
CA GLY A 334 -24.49 -11.44 -2.95
C GLY A 334 -23.16 -10.70 -2.95
N LEU A 335 -23.06 -9.72 -3.86
CA LEU A 335 -21.89 -8.84 -3.96
C LEU A 335 -21.94 -7.75 -2.89
N LEU A 336 -20.82 -7.60 -2.19
CA LEU A 336 -20.61 -6.61 -1.15
C LEU A 336 -19.85 -5.39 -1.68
N GLN A 337 -18.89 -5.61 -2.59
CA GLN A 337 -18.07 -4.55 -3.14
C GLN A 337 -17.52 -4.92 -4.52
N ILE A 338 -17.45 -3.93 -5.40
CA ILE A 338 -16.83 -4.02 -6.72
C ILE A 338 -15.88 -2.83 -6.85
N THR A 339 -14.66 -3.08 -7.32
CA THR A 339 -13.67 -2.05 -7.65
C THR A 339 -13.18 -2.27 -9.07
N ALA A 340 -13.27 -1.26 -9.91
CA ALA A 340 -12.70 -1.27 -11.25
C ALA A 340 -11.69 -0.13 -11.37
N GLU A 341 -10.53 -0.41 -11.93
CA GLU A 341 -9.48 0.60 -12.15
C GLU A 341 -8.86 0.46 -13.55
N TYR A 342 -8.54 1.62 -14.13
CA TYR A 342 -7.63 1.73 -15.26
C TYR A 342 -6.38 2.49 -14.80
N PHE A 343 -5.20 1.93 -15.02
CA PHE A 343 -3.93 2.58 -14.72
C PHE A 343 -3.10 2.71 -16.00
N THR A 344 -2.64 3.92 -16.29
CA THR A 344 -1.71 4.22 -17.38
C THR A 344 -0.50 5.01 -16.85
N SER A 345 0.68 4.69 -17.36
CA SER A 345 1.93 5.42 -17.12
C SER A 345 2.70 5.60 -18.43
N MET A 346 1.96 5.88 -19.50
CA MET A 346 2.44 5.87 -20.88
C MET A 346 3.05 7.20 -21.28
N ASP A 347 2.55 8.30 -20.73
CA ASP A 347 2.94 9.65 -21.13
C ASP A 347 4.32 10.02 -20.57
N GLN A 348 4.53 9.83 -19.26
CA GLN A 348 5.81 10.05 -18.58
C GLN A 348 6.39 11.45 -18.85
N SER A 349 5.51 12.45 -18.93
CA SER A 349 5.84 13.85 -19.23
C SER A 349 6.40 14.07 -20.64
N GLY A 350 6.00 13.20 -21.58
CA GLY A 350 6.41 13.25 -22.98
C GLY A 350 7.82 12.70 -23.25
N ASP A 351 8.25 12.82 -24.50
CA ASP A 351 9.48 12.20 -25.01
C ASP A 351 10.71 13.13 -25.01
N LYS A 352 10.58 14.41 -24.67
CA LYS A 352 11.67 15.40 -24.81
C LYS A 352 12.50 15.56 -23.54
N TYR A 353 13.79 15.23 -23.59
CA TYR A 353 14.73 15.57 -22.51
C TYR A 353 15.08 17.09 -22.52
N PRO A 354 15.29 17.77 -21.37
CA PRO A 354 15.31 17.27 -19.99
C PRO A 354 13.96 17.26 -19.27
N LYS A 355 12.86 17.61 -19.96
CA LYS A 355 11.50 17.67 -19.40
C LYS A 355 10.65 16.54 -20.01
N GLY A 356 10.78 15.33 -19.47
CA GLY A 356 10.08 14.15 -19.96
C GLY A 356 10.88 12.86 -19.79
N ASN A 357 10.24 11.73 -20.12
CA ASN A 357 10.74 10.37 -19.92
C ASN A 357 10.95 10.00 -18.47
N ASP A 358 9.99 10.39 -17.64
CA ASP A 358 9.99 10.10 -16.21
C ASP A 358 10.03 8.58 -16.01
N ASP A 359 11.22 8.08 -15.65
CA ASP A 359 11.47 6.67 -15.39
C ASP A 359 11.01 6.32 -13.99
N TYR A 360 9.69 6.40 -13.78
CA TYR A 360 9.05 6.36 -12.46
C TYR A 360 9.63 5.28 -11.54
N PHE A 361 9.85 5.64 -10.28
CA PHE A 361 10.45 4.84 -9.20
C PHE A 361 11.92 4.47 -9.36
N ASN A 362 12.57 4.81 -10.47
CA ASN A 362 14.02 4.73 -10.59
C ASN A 362 14.65 6.10 -10.31
N ASN A 363 15.88 6.08 -9.82
CA ASN A 363 16.66 7.30 -9.58
C ASN A 363 18.15 7.01 -9.75
N VAL A 364 18.91 7.98 -10.26
CA VAL A 364 20.35 7.83 -10.54
C VAL A 364 21.19 7.73 -9.26
N GLN A 365 20.81 8.45 -8.19
CA GLN A 365 21.48 8.43 -6.89
C GLN A 365 21.00 7.26 -6.01
N TYR A 366 19.73 6.87 -6.10
CA TYR A 366 19.15 5.78 -5.30
C TYR A 366 19.02 4.51 -6.15
N LEU A 367 20.10 3.71 -6.19
CA LEU A 367 20.24 2.56 -7.09
C LEU A 367 19.15 1.47 -6.92
N ASN A 368 18.58 1.35 -5.72
CA ASN A 368 17.48 0.41 -5.46
C ASN A 368 16.09 0.96 -5.83
N GLY A 369 16.00 2.19 -6.33
CA GLY A 369 14.75 2.88 -6.62
C GLY A 369 13.83 2.99 -5.40
N TRP A 370 12.54 3.18 -5.67
CA TRP A 370 11.48 3.27 -4.68
C TRP A 370 11.10 1.90 -4.08
N THR A 371 12.06 1.27 -3.41
CA THR A 371 11.91 -0.05 -2.79
C THR A 371 12.30 -0.05 -1.31
N ASN A 372 11.70 -0.98 -0.55
CA ASN A 372 12.17 -1.36 0.78
C ASN A 372 12.21 -2.88 0.88
N GLU A 373 13.30 -3.42 1.43
CA GLU A 373 13.49 -4.86 1.64
C GLU A 373 13.17 -5.72 0.38
N LYS A 374 13.66 -5.27 -0.78
CA LYS A 374 13.43 -5.91 -2.09
C LYS A 374 11.94 -6.03 -2.43
N ARG A 375 11.14 -4.99 -2.21
CA ARG A 375 9.77 -4.87 -2.75
C ARG A 375 9.47 -3.42 -3.11
N SER A 376 8.65 -3.18 -4.12
CA SER A 376 8.14 -1.84 -4.46
C SER A 376 7.34 -1.29 -3.29
N ILE A 377 7.65 -0.06 -2.84
CA ILE A 377 6.86 0.65 -1.83
C ILE A 377 5.51 1.07 -2.42
N GLY A 378 5.55 1.56 -3.67
CA GLY A 378 4.40 1.96 -4.46
C GLY A 378 3.70 0.79 -5.15
N THR A 379 3.04 1.08 -6.27
CA THR A 379 2.26 0.10 -7.03
C THR A 379 3.05 -1.18 -7.32
N PRO A 380 2.45 -2.38 -7.13
CA PRO A 380 3.11 -3.65 -7.42
C PRO A 380 3.23 -3.94 -8.92
N PHE A 381 2.55 -3.17 -9.78
CA PHE A 381 2.58 -3.36 -11.23
C PHE A 381 3.83 -2.75 -11.89
N PHE A 382 4.49 -1.81 -11.22
CA PHE A 382 5.86 -1.45 -11.59
C PHE A 382 6.77 -2.60 -11.20
N THR A 383 7.28 -3.27 -12.23
CA THR A 383 7.94 -4.56 -12.08
C THR A 383 9.42 -4.34 -11.87
N ARG A 384 9.98 -5.06 -10.90
CA ARG A 384 11.42 -5.12 -10.69
C ARG A 384 12.01 -6.20 -11.57
N TRP A 385 13.24 -6.01 -12.02
CA TRP A 385 13.89 -6.97 -12.93
C TRP A 385 13.82 -8.42 -12.43
N MET A 386 14.00 -8.65 -11.13
CA MET A 386 13.96 -10.00 -10.54
C MET A 386 12.57 -10.65 -10.55
N ASP A 387 11.49 -9.87 -10.61
CA ASP A 387 10.12 -10.36 -10.65
C ASP A 387 9.71 -10.77 -12.07
N ALA A 388 10.29 -10.15 -13.09
CA ALA A 388 9.98 -10.41 -14.50
C ALA A 388 10.52 -11.77 -14.99
N SER A 389 9.96 -12.25 -16.10
CA SER A 389 10.49 -13.41 -16.84
C SER A 389 11.92 -13.16 -17.29
N TYR A 390 12.73 -14.22 -17.40
CA TYR A 390 14.16 -14.15 -17.73
C TYR A 390 14.47 -13.24 -18.94
N LYS A 391 13.67 -13.34 -20.01
CA LYS A 391 13.83 -12.52 -21.23
C LYS A 391 13.74 -11.01 -21.02
N TRP A 392 13.11 -10.54 -19.95
CA TRP A 392 12.90 -9.11 -19.68
C TRP A 392 13.81 -8.56 -18.57
N GLN A 393 14.63 -9.38 -17.94
CA GLN A 393 15.41 -8.96 -16.76
C GLN A 393 16.43 -7.87 -17.10
N ASN A 394 16.97 -7.87 -18.32
CA ASN A 394 18.07 -6.99 -18.73
C ASN A 394 17.63 -5.73 -19.49
N ILE A 395 16.38 -5.27 -19.34
CA ILE A 395 15.89 -4.06 -20.00
C ILE A 395 16.61 -2.83 -19.44
N ARG A 396 17.26 -2.10 -20.33
CA ARG A 396 17.96 -0.85 -20.02
C ARG A 396 17.05 0.33 -20.34
N GLY A 397 17.09 1.37 -19.51
CA GLY A 397 16.30 2.58 -19.70
C GLY A 397 17.12 3.70 -20.35
N PRO A 398 16.76 4.97 -20.07
CA PRO A 398 17.48 6.13 -20.58
C PRO A 398 18.99 6.03 -20.26
N PHE A 399 19.88 6.53 -21.11
CA PHE A 399 21.33 6.46 -20.88
C PHE A 399 21.93 5.03 -20.73
N ASN A 400 21.20 3.99 -21.19
CA ASN A 400 21.68 2.61 -21.23
C ASN A 400 22.02 1.99 -19.85
N HIS A 401 21.45 2.52 -18.76
CA HIS A 401 21.69 2.02 -17.41
C HIS A 401 20.69 0.93 -16.99
N PHE A 402 21.17 0.00 -16.17
CA PHE A 402 20.35 -1.00 -15.51
C PHE A 402 19.72 -0.39 -14.25
N SER A 403 18.45 -0.69 -13.98
CA SER A 403 17.75 -0.19 -12.79
C SER A 403 16.92 -1.26 -12.14
N THR A 404 16.53 -0.99 -10.89
CA THR A 404 15.73 -1.92 -10.10
C THR A 404 14.36 -2.18 -10.76
N PHE A 405 13.67 -1.14 -11.22
CA PHE A 405 12.43 -1.28 -11.98
C PHE A 405 12.75 -1.36 -13.48
N ASN A 406 12.38 -2.49 -14.09
CA ASN A 406 12.56 -2.74 -15.52
C ASN A 406 11.25 -2.54 -16.31
N ASN A 407 10.16 -2.19 -15.62
CA ASN A 407 8.90 -1.82 -16.25
C ASN A 407 8.10 -0.88 -15.38
N ASN A 408 7.91 0.32 -15.89
CA ASN A 408 7.12 1.40 -15.32
C ASN A 408 6.33 2.16 -16.39
N LYS A 409 6.35 1.70 -17.64
CA LYS A 409 5.49 2.15 -18.74
C LYS A 409 4.44 1.09 -19.02
N ILE A 410 3.23 1.27 -18.49
CA ILE A 410 2.19 0.24 -18.55
C ILE A 410 0.81 0.81 -18.86
N GLN A 411 -0.07 -0.07 -19.35
CA GLN A 411 -1.51 0.09 -19.28
C GLN A 411 -2.08 -1.12 -18.53
N LEU A 412 -3.01 -0.89 -17.60
CA LEU A 412 -3.57 -1.92 -16.73
C LEU A 412 -5.08 -1.71 -16.60
N PHE A 413 -5.83 -2.78 -16.80
CA PHE A 413 -7.23 -2.90 -16.38
C PHE A 413 -7.30 -3.84 -15.18
N HIS A 414 -7.98 -3.40 -14.13
CA HIS A 414 -8.10 -4.15 -12.89
C HIS A 414 -9.57 -4.23 -12.46
N LEU A 415 -9.99 -5.41 -12.01
CA LEU A 415 -11.30 -5.66 -11.44
C LEU A 415 -11.16 -6.47 -10.14
N GLY A 416 -11.69 -5.93 -9.05
CA GLY A 416 -11.76 -6.56 -7.76
C GLY A 416 -13.20 -6.76 -7.31
N LEU A 417 -13.51 -7.95 -6.78
CA LEU A 417 -14.83 -8.34 -6.31
C LEU A 417 -14.73 -8.87 -4.88
N LEU A 418 -15.65 -8.43 -4.03
CA LEU A 418 -15.91 -9.03 -2.72
C LEU A 418 -17.39 -9.41 -2.65
N GLY A 419 -17.67 -10.63 -2.23
CA GLY A 419 -19.03 -11.08 -2.00
C GLY A 419 -19.14 -12.04 -0.84
N LYS A 420 -20.39 -12.31 -0.50
CA LYS A 420 -20.80 -13.27 0.52
C LYS A 420 -21.42 -14.47 -0.18
N ILE A 421 -21.10 -15.67 0.31
CA ILE A 421 -21.75 -16.92 -0.11
C ILE A 421 -22.79 -17.33 0.95
N SER A 422 -22.41 -17.25 2.22
CA SER A 422 -23.25 -17.58 3.39
C SER A 422 -22.91 -16.66 4.57
N SER A 423 -23.60 -16.78 5.70
CA SER A 423 -23.29 -16.03 6.92
C SER A 423 -21.85 -16.17 7.42
N LEU A 424 -21.18 -17.29 7.11
CA LEU A 424 -19.83 -17.60 7.57
C LEU A 424 -18.79 -17.61 6.44
N THR A 425 -19.23 -17.47 5.18
CA THR A 425 -18.37 -17.67 4.01
C THR A 425 -18.43 -16.48 3.08
N THR A 426 -17.26 -15.95 2.74
CA THR A 426 -17.07 -14.85 1.79
C THR A 426 -16.13 -15.27 0.67
N PHE A 427 -16.26 -14.65 -0.49
CA PHE A 427 -15.30 -14.77 -1.57
C PHE A 427 -14.70 -13.42 -1.93
N GLN A 428 -13.46 -13.44 -2.39
CA GLN A 428 -12.76 -12.28 -2.91
C GLN A 428 -11.99 -12.66 -4.17
N THR A 429 -12.09 -11.85 -5.21
CA THR A 429 -11.37 -12.05 -6.46
C THR A 429 -10.68 -10.76 -6.90
N LYS A 430 -9.47 -10.85 -7.44
CA LYS A 430 -8.81 -9.76 -8.17
C LYS A 430 -8.36 -10.26 -9.52
N LEU A 431 -8.68 -9.52 -10.57
CA LEU A 431 -8.35 -9.83 -11.96
C LEU A 431 -7.63 -8.63 -12.54
N SER A 432 -6.52 -8.85 -13.24
CA SER A 432 -5.71 -7.78 -13.77
C SER A 432 -5.14 -8.15 -15.12
N TYR A 433 -5.36 -7.29 -16.10
CA TYR A 433 -4.81 -7.41 -17.43
C TYR A 433 -3.93 -6.20 -17.72
N SER A 434 -2.66 -6.44 -18.00
CA SER A 434 -1.68 -5.38 -18.27
C SER A 434 -1.00 -5.55 -19.62
N LYS A 435 -0.69 -4.42 -20.25
CA LYS A 435 0.29 -4.30 -21.33
C LYS A 435 1.53 -3.62 -20.77
N ASN A 436 2.66 -4.31 -20.85
CA ASN A 436 3.92 -3.89 -20.25
C ASN A 436 4.89 -3.46 -21.36
N TYR A 437 5.28 -2.19 -21.36
CA TYR A 437 6.14 -1.61 -22.40
C TYR A 437 7.60 -1.48 -21.95
N GLY A 438 7.91 -1.85 -20.70
CA GLY A 438 9.25 -1.74 -20.14
C GLY A 438 9.50 -0.33 -19.58
N ARG A 439 10.65 0.23 -19.93
CA ARG A 439 11.12 1.55 -19.47
C ARG A 439 11.02 2.59 -20.59
N PRO A 440 10.91 3.89 -20.26
CA PRO A 440 11.07 4.94 -21.26
C PRO A 440 12.48 4.86 -21.89
N TYR A 441 12.61 5.23 -23.17
CA TYR A 441 13.90 5.22 -23.89
C TYR A 441 14.70 3.91 -23.78
N SER A 442 13.99 2.76 -23.76
CA SER A 442 14.65 1.46 -23.90
C SER A 442 15.28 1.34 -25.28
N LYS A 443 16.55 0.89 -25.35
CA LYS A 443 17.20 0.50 -26.62
C LYS A 443 16.47 -0.65 -27.31
N ASP A 444 15.79 -1.47 -26.52
CA ASP A 444 14.96 -2.58 -26.96
C ASP A 444 13.50 -2.27 -26.60
N PRO A 445 12.82 -1.37 -27.36
CA PRO A 445 11.45 -1.01 -27.05
C PRO A 445 10.52 -2.21 -27.29
N ILE A 446 9.64 -2.47 -26.34
CA ILE A 446 8.67 -3.58 -26.43
C ILE A 446 7.49 -3.12 -27.28
N LYS A 447 7.67 -3.17 -28.60
CA LYS A 447 6.63 -2.78 -29.58
C LYS A 447 5.36 -3.61 -29.35
N GLY A 448 4.22 -2.93 -29.24
CA GLY A 448 2.91 -3.56 -28.99
C GLY A 448 2.60 -3.92 -27.53
N GLY A 449 3.60 -3.86 -26.64
CA GLY A 449 3.48 -4.20 -25.22
C GLY A 449 3.39 -5.71 -24.96
N ALA A 450 4.01 -6.16 -23.87
CA ALA A 450 3.90 -7.55 -23.42
C ALA A 450 2.62 -7.74 -22.60
N ASN A 451 1.68 -8.53 -23.15
CA ASN A 451 0.41 -8.83 -22.48
C ASN A 451 0.63 -9.73 -21.26
N GLN A 452 -0.04 -9.41 -20.16
CA GLN A 452 0.00 -10.20 -18.93
C GLN A 452 -1.35 -10.18 -18.22
N PHE A 453 -1.88 -11.37 -17.95
CA PHE A 453 -2.99 -11.58 -17.03
C PHE A 453 -2.49 -12.10 -15.69
N SER A 454 -3.04 -11.55 -14.61
CA SER A 454 -2.79 -11.99 -13.24
C SER A 454 -4.11 -11.98 -12.47
N GLY A 455 -4.52 -13.14 -11.98
CA GLY A 455 -5.79 -13.35 -11.27
C GLY A 455 -5.60 -14.06 -9.93
N ILE A 456 -6.50 -13.80 -8.99
CA ILE A 456 -6.66 -14.57 -7.75
C ILE A 456 -8.14 -14.70 -7.43
N ALA A 457 -8.56 -15.87 -6.96
CA ALA A 457 -9.84 -16.13 -6.33
C ALA A 457 -9.59 -16.71 -4.94
N SER A 458 -10.28 -16.18 -3.94
CA SER A 458 -10.14 -16.59 -2.55
C SER A 458 -11.50 -16.86 -1.93
N ILE A 459 -11.59 -17.92 -1.15
CA ILE A 459 -12.75 -18.22 -0.29
C ILE A 459 -12.26 -18.19 1.14
N SER A 460 -12.93 -17.39 1.98
CA SER A 460 -12.74 -17.39 3.42
C SER A 460 -13.98 -17.96 4.09
N THR A 461 -13.78 -18.83 5.07
CA THR A 461 -14.86 -19.41 5.87
C THR A 461 -14.49 -19.51 7.35
N GLN A 462 -15.45 -19.17 8.21
CA GLN A 462 -15.33 -19.39 9.65
C GLN A 462 -15.81 -20.79 10.01
N THR A 463 -15.04 -21.52 10.81
CA THR A 463 -15.47 -22.82 11.32
C THR A 463 -16.29 -22.66 12.59
N LYS A 464 -17.35 -23.47 12.73
CA LYS A 464 -18.14 -23.56 13.96
C LYS A 464 -17.45 -24.39 15.06
N ILE A 465 -16.51 -25.24 14.67
CA ILE A 465 -15.85 -26.21 15.58
C ILE A 465 -14.77 -25.52 16.43
N LEU A 466 -13.99 -24.62 15.81
CA LEU A 466 -12.95 -23.83 16.48
C LEU A 466 -13.37 -22.36 16.48
N THR A 467 -13.94 -21.90 17.58
CA THR A 467 -14.34 -20.48 17.72
C THR A 467 -13.17 -19.54 17.38
N ASN A 468 -13.47 -18.42 16.72
CA ASN A 468 -12.50 -17.41 16.28
C ASN A 468 -11.41 -17.95 15.33
N THR A 469 -11.71 -19.01 14.58
CA THR A 469 -10.82 -19.57 13.56
C THR A 469 -11.43 -19.40 12.17
N GLU A 470 -10.59 -18.93 11.25
CA GLU A 470 -10.93 -18.65 9.86
C GLU A 470 -9.97 -19.41 8.95
N TRP A 471 -10.53 -20.02 7.91
CA TRP A 471 -9.78 -20.70 6.87
C TRP A 471 -9.90 -19.91 5.57
N VAL A 472 -8.77 -19.68 4.92
CA VAL A 472 -8.70 -18.98 3.62
C VAL A 472 -8.01 -19.87 2.62
N LEU A 473 -8.72 -20.23 1.55
CA LEU A 473 -8.15 -20.87 0.38
C LEU A 473 -8.07 -19.83 -0.75
N SER A 474 -6.87 -19.63 -1.29
CA SER A 474 -6.61 -18.72 -2.41
C SER A 474 -5.99 -19.48 -3.57
N VAL A 475 -6.49 -19.28 -4.79
CA VAL A 475 -5.92 -19.81 -6.02
C VAL A 475 -5.59 -18.66 -6.94
N SER A 476 -4.38 -18.61 -7.48
CA SER A 476 -3.89 -17.52 -8.31
C SER A 476 -3.21 -18.02 -9.58
N LEU A 477 -3.43 -17.30 -10.67
CA LEU A 477 -2.95 -17.61 -12.02
C LEU A 477 -2.24 -16.39 -12.61
N ASP A 478 -1.01 -16.59 -13.07
CA ASP A 478 -0.32 -15.69 -13.98
C ASP A 478 -0.21 -16.33 -15.36
N ARG A 479 -0.67 -15.62 -16.38
CA ARG A 479 -0.59 -16.07 -17.78
C ARG A 479 -0.26 -14.91 -18.70
N GLY A 480 0.84 -15.01 -19.44
CA GLY A 480 1.23 -13.96 -20.38
C GLY A 480 2.69 -14.04 -20.78
N GLN A 481 3.21 -12.89 -21.19
CA GLN A 481 4.56 -12.73 -21.70
C GLN A 481 5.50 -12.07 -20.69
N TRP A 482 4.97 -11.38 -19.67
CA TRP A 482 5.75 -10.50 -18.79
C TRP A 482 6.28 -11.24 -17.56
N LEU A 483 5.37 -11.82 -16.77
CA LEU A 483 5.68 -12.63 -15.61
C LEU A 483 5.76 -14.12 -16.00
N PRO A 484 6.52 -14.94 -15.25
CA PRO A 484 6.51 -16.39 -15.46
C PRO A 484 5.10 -16.94 -15.31
N ASN A 485 4.68 -17.76 -16.29
CA ASN A 485 3.40 -18.45 -16.22
C ASN A 485 3.37 -19.37 -15.00
N SER A 486 2.36 -19.21 -14.14
CA SER A 486 2.28 -19.96 -12.90
C SER A 486 0.83 -20.11 -12.46
N LEU A 487 0.50 -21.27 -11.92
CA LEU A 487 -0.74 -21.53 -11.17
C LEU A 487 -0.30 -21.89 -9.76
N GLY A 488 -0.89 -21.26 -8.75
CA GLY A 488 -0.55 -21.54 -7.36
C GLY A 488 -1.74 -21.43 -6.44
N ALA A 489 -1.63 -22.10 -5.31
CA ALA A 489 -2.64 -22.08 -4.26
C ALA A 489 -1.99 -21.82 -2.90
N MET A 490 -2.75 -21.18 -2.02
CA MET A 490 -2.37 -20.94 -0.64
C MET A 490 -3.55 -21.28 0.27
N LEU A 491 -3.30 -22.13 1.27
CA LEU A 491 -4.26 -22.43 2.33
C LEU A 491 -3.74 -21.82 3.62
N THR A 492 -4.57 -21.03 4.30
CA THR A 492 -4.22 -20.33 5.53
C THR A 492 -5.26 -20.61 6.61
N MET A 493 -4.81 -20.94 7.81
CA MET A 493 -5.62 -20.98 9.03
C MET A 493 -5.23 -19.79 9.89
N ARG A 494 -6.20 -18.95 10.26
CA ARG A 494 -6.02 -17.79 11.13
C ARG A 494 -6.85 -17.95 12.39
N LYS A 495 -6.23 -17.76 13.55
CA LYS A 495 -6.89 -17.76 14.86
C LYS A 495 -6.71 -16.40 15.55
N LEU A 496 -7.82 -15.81 15.96
CA LEU A 496 -7.84 -14.61 16.79
C LEU A 496 -8.13 -15.02 18.23
N ILE A 497 -7.26 -14.61 19.15
CA ILE A 497 -7.37 -14.89 20.57
C ILE A 497 -7.61 -13.56 21.27
N ASN A 498 -8.85 -13.33 21.67
CA ASN A 498 -9.17 -12.27 22.61
C ASN A 498 -9.03 -12.87 24.02
N PRO A 499 -8.24 -12.27 24.93
CA PRO A 499 -8.36 -12.60 26.34
C PRO A 499 -9.81 -12.33 26.73
N LYS A 500 -10.41 -13.27 27.45
CA LYS A 500 -11.63 -12.98 28.19
C LYS A 500 -11.30 -11.81 29.12
N LEU A 501 -12.08 -10.74 29.02
CA LEU A 501 -12.10 -9.67 30.02
C LEU A 501 -12.45 -10.25 31.38
#